data_AF-A0A3N0IW63-F1
#
_entry.id   AF-A0A3N0IW63-F1
#
_cell.length_a   1.000
_cell.length_b   1.000
_cell.length_c   1.000
_cell.angle_alpha   90.00
_cell.angle_beta   90.00
_cell.angle_gamma   90.00
#
_symmetry.space_group_name_H-M   'P 1'
#
loop_
_entity.id
_entity.type
_entity.pdbx_description
1 polymer ?
#
loop_
_entity_poly.entity_id
_entity_poly.type
_entity_poly.pdbx_seq_one_letter_code
_entity_poly.pdbx_strand_id
1 'polypeptide(L)'
;MIDHFRENLVAHWRETVGFALFLAWVYCALFGCGLSSATEPIACVPTTYHLERIWLMCGLFEALGGVAGMLIARKVPAADRLLQSGRLLTAAAALAAAGNFFIWLAWSDRMLLFDEVFIAGSALSGIAIVLFTVIWSARLRALNEARLEFVIPCAFTVSFLLYFVILLTKESGLIVLLLVAAMCFGSMYFARSDEA
;
A
#
# COMPACT_ATOMS: atom_id res chain seq x y z
N MET A 1 3.75 -18.38 29.86
CA MET A 1 3.07 -17.27 29.16
C MET A 1 4.07 -16.47 28.32
N ILE A 2 5.20 -16.04 28.89
CA ILE A 2 6.29 -15.37 28.14
C ILE A 2 6.93 -16.29 27.08
N ASP A 3 7.15 -17.57 27.39
CA ASP A 3 7.75 -18.50 26.42
C ASP A 3 6.81 -18.81 25.24
N HIS A 4 5.50 -18.96 25.51
CA HIS A 4 4.48 -19.09 24.47
C HIS A 4 4.38 -17.83 23.61
N PHE A 5 4.55 -16.63 24.18
CA PHE A 5 4.60 -15.38 23.42
C PHE A 5 5.86 -15.29 22.55
N ARG A 6 7.01 -15.71 23.07
CA ARG A 6 8.32 -15.60 22.41
C ARG A 6 8.46 -16.57 21.23
N GLU A 7 8.01 -17.81 21.39
CA GLU A 7 7.97 -18.80 20.30
C GLU A 7 6.99 -18.39 19.18
N ASN A 8 5.88 -17.76 19.56
CA ASN A 8 4.89 -17.24 18.63
C ASN A 8 5.33 -15.94 17.93
N LEU A 9 6.10 -15.08 18.60
CA LEU A 9 6.54 -13.79 18.05
C LEU A 9 7.31 -13.95 16.74
N VAL A 10 8.21 -14.94 16.68
CA VAL A 10 8.97 -15.28 15.47
C VAL A 10 8.05 -15.83 14.39
N ALA A 11 7.04 -16.62 14.78
CA ALA A 11 6.05 -17.19 13.86
C ALA A 11 5.04 -16.16 13.32
N HIS A 12 4.90 -14.98 13.93
CA HIS A 12 3.91 -13.95 13.56
C HIS A 12 4.52 -12.66 13.01
N TRP A 13 5.84 -12.53 13.09
CA TRP A 13 6.58 -11.36 12.60
C TRP A 13 6.38 -11.14 11.10
N ARG A 14 6.25 -12.22 10.33
CA ARG A 14 6.12 -12.16 8.87
C ARG A 14 4.83 -11.46 8.44
N GLU A 15 3.70 -11.90 8.97
CA GLU A 15 2.40 -11.29 8.71
C GLU A 15 2.33 -9.88 9.28
N THR A 16 2.88 -9.67 10.48
CA THR A 16 2.91 -8.37 11.14
C THR A 16 3.65 -7.33 10.29
N VAL A 17 4.89 -7.64 9.88
CA VAL A 17 5.71 -6.72 9.08
C VAL A 17 5.12 -6.54 7.69
N GLY A 18 4.74 -7.62 7.01
CA GLY A 18 4.18 -7.52 5.68
C GLY A 18 2.90 -6.68 5.62
N PHE A 19 2.00 -6.86 6.60
CA PHE A 19 0.78 -6.08 6.69
C PHE A 19 1.05 -4.65 7.12
N ALA A 20 2.00 -4.42 8.02
CA ALA A 20 2.43 -3.07 8.40
C ALA A 20 3.01 -2.29 7.21
N LEU A 21 3.80 -2.92 6.35
CA LEU A 21 4.34 -2.29 5.14
C LEU A 21 3.23 -1.88 4.17
N PHE A 22 2.18 -2.70 4.04
CA PHE A 22 0.99 -2.34 3.26
C PHE A 22 0.29 -1.13 3.86
N LEU A 23 -0.04 -1.15 5.15
CA LEU A 23 -0.73 -0.05 5.83
C LEU A 23 0.07 1.25 5.78
N ALA A 24 1.39 1.18 5.99
CA ALA A 24 2.25 2.34 5.93
C ALA A 24 2.36 2.90 4.51
N TRP A 25 2.36 2.05 3.48
CA TRP A 25 2.30 2.53 2.09
C TRP A 25 0.97 3.24 1.83
N VAL A 26 -0.15 2.70 2.30
CA VAL A 26 -1.47 3.36 2.21
C VAL A 26 -1.44 4.73 2.90
N TYR A 27 -0.81 4.84 4.08
CA TYR A 27 -0.61 6.13 4.74
C TYR A 27 0.26 7.09 3.92
N CYS A 28 1.34 6.62 3.32
CA CYS A 28 2.19 7.47 2.48
C CYS A 28 1.52 7.88 1.15
N ALA A 29 0.78 6.97 0.51
CA ALA A 29 0.19 7.17 -0.81
C ALA A 29 -1.09 8.01 -0.76
N LEU A 30 -1.94 7.83 0.26
CA LEU A 30 -3.21 8.56 0.37
C LEU A 30 -3.05 9.93 1.05
N PHE A 31 -2.17 10.06 2.04
CA PHE A 31 -2.08 11.32 2.79
C PHE A 31 -1.24 12.42 2.10
N GLY A 32 -0.59 12.12 0.96
CA GLY A 32 0.13 13.09 0.10
C GLY A 32 1.26 13.88 0.77
N CYS A 33 1.47 13.63 2.06
CA CYS A 33 2.37 14.33 2.95
C CYS A 33 3.83 13.97 2.71
N GLY A 34 4.14 12.88 2.00
CA GLY A 34 5.49 12.58 1.54
C GLY A 34 5.89 13.30 0.23
N LEU A 35 4.94 13.97 -0.44
CA LEU A 35 5.13 14.58 -1.76
C LEU A 35 4.99 16.12 -1.75
N SER A 36 4.37 16.73 -0.73
CA SER A 36 4.29 18.20 -0.61
C SER A 36 5.29 18.77 0.41
N SER A 37 6.23 19.62 -0.01
CA SER A 37 7.15 20.33 0.89
C SER A 37 6.43 21.41 1.71
N ALA A 38 6.90 21.67 2.94
CA ALA A 38 6.35 22.71 3.83
C ALA A 38 7.02 24.08 3.65
N THR A 39 8.22 24.11 3.04
CA THR A 39 9.12 25.27 2.97
C THR A 39 9.03 26.01 1.64
N GLU A 40 8.62 25.33 0.58
CA GLU A 40 8.21 25.96 -0.67
C GLU A 40 6.88 25.31 -1.09
N PRO A 41 5.80 26.08 -1.34
CA PRO A 41 4.92 25.63 -2.39
C PRO A 41 5.86 25.49 -3.59
N ILE A 42 6.13 24.26 -4.06
CA ILE A 42 6.86 24.05 -5.31
C ILE A 42 6.29 25.10 -6.26
N ALA A 43 7.10 26.08 -6.68
CA ALA A 43 6.66 27.43 -7.08
C ALA A 43 5.76 27.50 -8.33
N CYS A 44 5.23 26.35 -8.76
CA CYS A 44 4.42 26.13 -9.95
C CYS A 44 3.26 25.14 -9.71
N VAL A 45 2.98 24.69 -8.47
CA VAL A 45 1.77 23.89 -8.20
C VAL A 45 0.60 24.86 -8.08
N PRO A 46 -0.46 24.72 -8.89
CA PRO A 46 -1.63 25.56 -8.73
C PRO A 46 -2.14 25.35 -7.30
N THR A 47 -2.21 26.43 -6.53
CA THR A 47 -2.69 26.48 -5.14
C THR A 47 -4.14 25.99 -4.98
N THR A 48 -4.74 25.48 -6.05
CA THR A 48 -6.08 24.95 -6.22
C THR A 48 -6.16 23.41 -6.22
N TYR A 49 -5.03 22.67 -6.27
CA TYR A 49 -5.07 21.21 -6.14
C TYR A 49 -4.98 20.80 -4.67
N HIS A 50 -6.16 20.74 -4.04
CA HIS A 50 -6.28 20.22 -2.67
C HIS A 50 -5.93 18.73 -2.65
N LEU A 51 -5.17 18.29 -1.64
CA LEU A 51 -4.93 16.87 -1.33
C LEU A 51 -6.21 16.03 -1.43
N GLU A 52 -7.36 16.64 -1.12
CA GLU A 52 -8.73 16.13 -1.28
C GLU A 52 -9.03 15.49 -2.65
N ARG A 53 -8.49 16.04 -3.76
CA ARG A 53 -8.68 15.46 -5.10
C ARG A 53 -7.93 14.14 -5.27
N ILE A 54 -6.82 13.95 -4.56
CA ILE A 54 -6.08 12.67 -4.50
C ILE A 54 -6.92 11.64 -3.78
N TRP A 55 -7.48 12.01 -2.63
CA TRP A 55 -8.38 11.15 -1.86
C TRP A 55 -9.60 10.71 -2.66
N LEU A 56 -10.24 11.65 -3.36
CA LEU A 56 -11.42 11.37 -4.18
C LEU A 56 -11.11 10.39 -5.31
N MET A 57 -9.99 10.58 -6.03
CA MET A 57 -9.65 9.71 -7.16
C MET A 57 -9.16 8.33 -6.71
N CYS A 58 -8.25 8.25 -5.74
CA CYS A 58 -7.82 6.96 -5.18
C CYS A 58 -9.00 6.21 -4.56
N GLY A 59 -9.80 6.89 -3.73
CA GLY A 59 -10.99 6.32 -3.11
C GLY A 59 -12.05 5.86 -4.12
N LEU A 60 -12.21 6.56 -5.24
CA LEU A 60 -13.08 6.11 -6.34
C LEU A 60 -12.59 4.78 -6.93
N PHE A 61 -11.30 4.68 -7.27
CA PHE A 61 -10.75 3.45 -7.84
C PHE A 61 -10.71 2.30 -6.83
N GLU A 62 -10.50 2.59 -5.55
CA GLU A 62 -10.65 1.62 -4.47
C GLU A 62 -12.09 1.11 -4.38
N ALA A 63 -13.08 2.01 -4.41
CA ALA A 63 -14.49 1.63 -4.39
C ALA A 63 -14.87 0.79 -5.62
N LEU A 64 -14.45 1.21 -6.82
CA LEU A 64 -14.68 0.47 -8.07
C LEU A 64 -14.01 -0.90 -8.04
N GLY A 65 -12.75 -0.98 -7.62
CA GLY A 65 -12.03 -2.24 -7.50
C GLY A 65 -12.60 -3.14 -6.41
N GLY A 66 -13.08 -2.59 -5.29
CA GLY A 66 -13.78 -3.32 -4.23
C GLY A 66 -15.08 -3.94 -4.73
N VAL A 67 -15.90 -3.16 -5.47
CA VAL A 67 -17.13 -3.65 -6.12
C VAL A 67 -16.81 -4.74 -7.14
N ALA A 68 -15.83 -4.51 -8.02
CA ALA A 68 -15.40 -5.50 -9.01
C ALA A 68 -14.88 -6.78 -8.32
N GLY A 69 -14.08 -6.64 -7.25
CA GLY A 69 -13.56 -7.73 -6.45
C GLY A 69 -14.67 -8.57 -5.81
N MET A 70 -15.69 -7.94 -5.25
CA MET A 70 -16.87 -8.65 -4.72
C MET A 70 -17.62 -9.43 -5.82
N LEU A 71 -17.76 -8.87 -7.02
CA LEU A 71 -18.41 -9.53 -8.14
C LEU A 71 -17.59 -10.71 -8.66
N ILE A 72 -16.27 -10.59 -8.71
CA ILE A 72 -15.34 -11.64 -9.16
C ILE A 72 -15.27 -12.77 -8.12
N ALA A 73 -15.21 -12.44 -6.82
CA ALA A 73 -15.13 -13.42 -5.73
C ALA A 73 -16.33 -14.38 -5.71
N ARG A 74 -17.51 -13.91 -6.13
CA ARG A 74 -18.71 -14.76 -6.28
C ARG A 74 -18.60 -15.79 -7.40
N LYS A 75 -17.68 -15.60 -8.35
CA LYS A 75 -17.55 -16.42 -9.57
C LYS A 75 -16.29 -17.29 -9.61
N VAL A 76 -15.32 -17.04 -8.74
CA VAL A 76 -14.03 -17.76 -8.73
C VAL A 76 -13.94 -18.63 -7.47
N PRO A 77 -14.39 -19.90 -7.53
CA PRO A 77 -14.13 -20.85 -6.44
C PRO A 77 -12.62 -21.09 -6.30
N ALA A 78 -12.15 -21.22 -5.06
CA ALA A 78 -10.73 -21.42 -4.71
C ALA A 78 -9.77 -20.29 -5.16
N ALA A 79 -10.25 -19.03 -5.16
CA ALA A 79 -9.44 -17.85 -5.47
C ALA A 79 -8.18 -17.72 -4.59
N ASP A 80 -8.15 -18.30 -3.39
CA ASP A 80 -7.03 -18.20 -2.45
C ASP A 80 -5.70 -18.67 -3.05
N ARG A 81 -5.68 -19.75 -3.84
CA ARG A 81 -4.45 -20.24 -4.49
C ARG A 81 -3.94 -19.27 -5.56
N LEU A 82 -4.86 -18.61 -6.28
CA LEU A 82 -4.50 -17.58 -7.27
C LEU A 82 -3.96 -16.32 -6.58
N LEU A 83 -4.59 -15.92 -5.48
CA LEU A 83 -4.20 -14.76 -4.66
C LEU A 83 -2.81 -14.92 -4.05
N GLN A 84 -2.40 -16.16 -3.77
CA GLN A 84 -1.08 -16.50 -3.25
C GLN A 84 -0.04 -16.78 -4.35
N SER A 85 -0.39 -16.67 -5.63
CA SER A 85 0.55 -16.92 -6.71
C SER A 85 1.65 -15.85 -6.76
N GLY A 86 2.92 -16.29 -6.80
CA GLY A 86 4.06 -15.37 -6.83
C GLY A 86 4.02 -14.38 -8.00
N ARG A 87 3.42 -14.77 -9.13
CA ARG A 87 3.19 -13.90 -10.31
C ARG A 87 2.22 -12.77 -9.99
N LEU A 88 1.06 -13.08 -9.38
CA LEU A 88 0.08 -12.05 -9.02
C LEU A 88 0.65 -11.09 -7.96
N LEU A 89 1.34 -11.62 -6.95
CA LEU A 89 1.97 -10.82 -5.91
C LEU A 89 3.01 -9.84 -6.50
N THR A 90 3.82 -10.31 -7.45
CA THR A 90 4.81 -9.47 -8.14
C THR A 90 4.14 -8.45 -9.06
N ALA A 91 3.07 -8.84 -9.76
CA ALA A 91 2.30 -7.93 -10.60
C ALA A 91 1.61 -6.83 -9.77
N ALA A 92 1.04 -7.17 -8.61
CA ALA A 92 0.45 -6.21 -7.69
C ALA A 92 1.49 -5.21 -7.18
N ALA A 93 2.67 -5.69 -6.75
CA ALA A 93 3.75 -4.80 -6.32
C ALA A 93 4.25 -3.89 -7.45
N ALA A 94 4.41 -4.42 -8.66
CA ALA A 94 4.80 -3.63 -9.83
C ALA A 94 3.75 -2.58 -10.20
N LEU A 95 2.47 -2.92 -10.10
CA LEU A 95 1.35 -2.00 -10.32
C LEU A 95 1.37 -0.86 -9.30
N ALA A 96 1.58 -1.18 -8.02
CA ALA A 96 1.71 -0.21 -6.94
C ALA A 96 2.92 0.72 -7.17
N ALA A 97 4.08 0.15 -7.51
CA ALA A 97 5.29 0.92 -7.78
C ALA A 97 5.13 1.84 -9.00
N ALA A 98 4.47 1.37 -10.06
CA ALA A 98 4.14 2.20 -11.21
C ALA A 98 3.21 3.35 -10.82
N GLY A 99 2.14 3.08 -10.07
CA GLY A 99 1.23 4.12 -9.56
C GLY A 99 1.96 5.17 -8.74
N ASN A 100 2.81 4.75 -7.80
CA ASN A 100 3.65 5.64 -7.00
C ASN A 100 4.59 6.48 -7.88
N PHE A 101 5.19 5.89 -8.90
CA PHE A 101 6.08 6.61 -9.83
C PHE A 101 5.32 7.66 -10.64
N PHE A 102 4.14 7.35 -11.19
CA PHE A 102 3.32 8.31 -11.93
C PHE A 102 2.84 9.46 -11.03
N ILE A 103 2.43 9.16 -9.79
CA ILE A 103 2.08 10.19 -8.81
C ILE A 103 3.29 11.08 -8.51
N TRP A 104 4.46 10.50 -8.23
CA TRP A 104 5.70 11.26 -8.02
C TRP A 104 6.06 12.11 -9.24
N LEU A 105 5.96 11.54 -10.45
CA LEU A 105 6.28 12.22 -11.71
C LEU A 105 5.38 13.45 -11.91
N ALA A 106 4.07 13.32 -11.66
CA ALA A 106 3.11 14.41 -11.74
C ALA A 106 3.48 15.61 -10.85
N TRP A 107 4.16 15.37 -9.72
CA TRP A 107 4.62 16.41 -8.79
C TRP A 107 6.05 16.89 -9.07
N SER A 108 6.89 16.07 -9.69
CA SER A 108 8.29 16.41 -10.01
C SER A 108 8.44 17.28 -11.24
N ASP A 109 7.48 17.24 -12.17
CA ASP A 109 7.58 17.92 -13.44
C ASP A 109 6.68 19.16 -13.53
N ARG A 110 7.15 20.22 -14.19
CA ARG A 110 6.37 21.44 -14.48
C ARG A 110 5.37 21.18 -15.61
N MET A 111 4.53 20.16 -15.45
CA MET A 111 3.87 19.54 -16.58
C MET A 111 2.54 20.17 -16.94
N LEU A 112 2.42 20.52 -18.22
CA LEU A 112 1.17 20.76 -18.94
C LEU A 112 0.18 19.57 -18.85
N LEU A 113 0.64 18.39 -18.40
CA LEU A 113 -0.10 17.11 -18.34
C LEU A 113 -0.32 16.59 -16.91
N PHE A 114 -0.34 17.47 -15.91
CA PHE A 114 -0.54 17.09 -14.50
C PHE A 114 -1.76 16.17 -14.34
N ASP A 115 -2.91 16.54 -14.92
CA ASP A 115 -4.16 15.79 -14.77
C ASP A 115 -4.06 14.36 -15.33
N GLU A 116 -3.51 14.14 -16.53
CA GLU A 116 -3.44 12.79 -17.10
C GLU A 116 -2.50 11.87 -16.33
N VAL A 117 -1.29 12.37 -16.01
CA VAL A 117 -0.27 11.61 -15.27
C VAL A 117 -0.76 11.30 -13.86
N PHE A 118 -1.42 12.27 -13.22
CA PHE A 118 -1.98 12.12 -11.89
C PHE A 118 -3.16 11.14 -11.85
N ILE A 119 -4.09 11.21 -12.80
CA ILE A 119 -5.21 10.26 -12.90
C ILE A 119 -4.70 8.85 -13.16
N ALA A 120 -3.75 8.68 -14.07
CA ALA A 120 -3.14 7.38 -14.34
C ALA A 120 -2.47 6.81 -13.09
N GLY A 121 -1.66 7.60 -12.39
CA GLY A 121 -1.01 7.18 -11.14
C GLY A 121 -2.02 6.80 -10.05
N SER A 122 -3.06 7.61 -9.87
CA SER A 122 -4.13 7.36 -8.89
C SER A 122 -4.92 6.09 -9.21
N ALA A 123 -5.20 5.83 -10.49
CA ALA A 123 -5.88 4.61 -10.93
C ALA A 123 -5.05 3.36 -10.63
N LEU A 124 -3.76 3.38 -10.99
CA LEU A 124 -2.86 2.25 -10.74
C LEU A 124 -2.69 1.99 -9.25
N SER A 125 -2.51 3.04 -8.44
CA SER A 125 -2.42 2.92 -6.98
C SER A 125 -3.71 2.42 -6.35
N GLY A 126 -4.88 2.94 -6.74
CA GLY A 126 -6.17 2.47 -6.24
C GLY A 126 -6.45 0.99 -6.56
N ILE A 127 -6.17 0.56 -7.80
CA ILE A 127 -6.27 -0.86 -8.18
C ILE A 127 -5.29 -1.70 -7.37
N ALA A 128 -4.06 -1.23 -7.16
CA ALA A 128 -3.08 -1.93 -6.36
C ALA A 128 -3.50 -2.06 -4.88
N ILE A 129 -4.08 -1.01 -4.28
CA ILE A 129 -4.61 -1.07 -2.90
C ILE A 129 -5.68 -2.14 -2.78
N VAL A 130 -6.58 -2.24 -3.77
CA VAL A 130 -7.60 -3.30 -3.82
C VAL A 130 -6.96 -4.69 -3.87
N LEU A 131 -5.96 -4.88 -4.75
CA LEU A 131 -5.25 -6.17 -4.85
C LEU A 131 -4.57 -6.53 -3.53
N PHE A 132 -3.86 -5.59 -2.91
CA PHE A 132 -3.18 -5.79 -1.63
C PHE A 132 -4.20 -6.13 -0.53
N THR A 133 -5.34 -5.42 -0.49
CA THR A 133 -6.41 -5.66 0.48
C THR A 133 -6.95 -7.08 0.35
N VAL A 134 -7.25 -7.55 -0.87
CA VAL A 134 -7.78 -8.89 -1.11
C VAL A 134 -6.74 -9.96 -0.78
N ILE A 135 -5.47 -9.77 -1.18
CA ILE A 135 -4.36 -10.68 -0.90
C ILE A 135 -4.14 -10.82 0.61
N TRP A 136 -4.03 -9.69 1.32
CA TRP A 136 -3.85 -9.68 2.77
C TRP A 136 -5.08 -10.21 3.51
N SER A 137 -6.29 -9.95 3.02
CA SER A 137 -7.50 -10.53 3.60
C SER A 137 -7.50 -12.06 3.50
N ALA A 138 -7.12 -12.61 2.35
CA ALA A 138 -6.98 -14.06 2.17
C ALA A 138 -5.90 -14.64 3.09
N ARG A 139 -4.77 -13.94 3.26
CA ARG A 139 -3.68 -14.34 4.15
C ARG A 139 -4.10 -14.32 5.62
N LEU A 140 -4.72 -13.23 6.07
CA LEU A 140 -5.17 -13.05 7.46
C LEU A 140 -6.30 -14.01 7.81
N ARG A 141 -7.23 -14.29 6.89
CA ARG A 141 -8.32 -15.26 7.10
C ARG A 141 -7.82 -16.67 7.38
N ALA A 142 -6.62 -17.04 6.89
CA ALA A 142 -6.02 -18.34 7.16
C ALA A 142 -5.42 -18.46 8.59
N LEU A 143 -5.34 -17.35 9.33
CA LEU A 143 -4.85 -17.35 10.71
C LEU A 143 -5.97 -17.72 11.69
N ASN A 144 -5.59 -18.27 12.84
CA ASN A 144 -6.52 -18.47 13.95
C ASN A 144 -6.78 -17.14 14.70
N GLU A 145 -7.82 -17.12 15.52
CA GLU A 145 -8.29 -15.91 16.22
C GLU A 145 -7.21 -15.25 17.08
N ALA A 146 -6.52 -16.04 17.91
CA ALA A 146 -5.43 -15.54 18.76
C ALA A 146 -4.28 -14.90 17.96
N ARG A 147 -4.00 -15.38 16.74
CA ARG A 147 -2.99 -14.75 15.86
C ARG A 147 -3.50 -13.45 15.27
N LEU A 148 -4.77 -13.39 14.87
CA LEU A 148 -5.36 -12.16 14.34
C LEU A 148 -5.35 -11.03 15.38
N GLU A 149 -5.70 -11.34 16.62
CA GLU A 149 -5.70 -10.39 17.74
C GLU A 149 -4.31 -9.81 18.04
N PHE A 150 -3.23 -10.53 17.70
CA PHE A 150 -1.87 -10.03 17.84
C PHE A 150 -1.38 -9.29 16.59
N VAL A 151 -1.54 -9.90 15.41
CA VAL A 151 -1.00 -9.38 14.14
C VAL A 151 -1.62 -8.04 13.78
N ILE A 152 -2.93 -7.87 13.93
CA ILE A 152 -3.62 -6.64 13.49
C ILE A 152 -3.16 -5.41 14.32
N PRO A 153 -3.24 -5.40 15.67
CA PRO A 153 -2.81 -4.24 16.45
C PRO A 153 -1.30 -3.97 16.35
N CYS A 154 -0.49 -5.03 16.28
CA CYS A 154 0.96 -4.89 16.15
C CYS A 154 1.32 -4.28 14.79
N ALA A 155 0.72 -4.76 13.70
CA ALA A 155 0.94 -4.22 12.37
C ALA A 155 0.51 -2.75 12.25
N PHE A 156 -0.60 -2.37 12.88
CA PHE A 156 -1.05 -0.98 12.97
C PHE A 156 -0.04 -0.09 13.72
N THR A 157 0.51 -0.59 14.83
CA THR A 157 1.52 0.14 15.60
C THR A 157 2.80 0.32 14.79
N VAL A 158 3.27 -0.75 14.13
CA VAL A 158 4.48 -0.71 13.29
C VAL A 158 4.27 0.21 12.08
N SER A 159 3.10 0.16 11.43
CA SER A 159 2.81 1.01 10.27
C SER A 159 2.76 2.49 10.65
N PHE A 160 2.15 2.80 11.80
CA PHE A 160 2.16 4.14 12.38
C PHE A 160 3.60 4.62 12.62
N LEU A 161 4.42 3.86 13.34
CA LEU A 161 5.82 4.24 13.59
C LEU A 161 6.62 4.42 12.30
N LEU A 162 6.46 3.50 11.34
CA LEU A 162 7.14 3.57 10.05
C LEU A 162 6.76 4.83 9.26
N TYR A 163 5.48 5.19 9.27
CA TYR A 163 5.01 6.42 8.66
C TYR A 163 5.68 7.67 9.26
N PHE A 164 5.79 7.76 10.59
CA PHE A 164 6.49 8.88 11.25
C PHE A 164 7.98 8.93 10.91
N VAL A 165 8.65 7.78 10.80
CA VAL A 165 10.05 7.72 10.36
C VAL A 165 10.18 8.21 8.91
N ILE A 166 9.27 7.81 8.02
CA ILE A 166 9.27 8.25 6.61
C ILE A 166 9.05 9.75 6.51
N LEU A 167 8.21 10.34 7.38
CA LEU A 167 8.03 11.79 7.43
C LEU A 167 9.33 12.56 7.69
N LEU A 168 10.33 11.96 8.36
CA LEU A 168 11.66 12.58 8.53
C LEU A 168 12.43 12.70 7.21
N THR A 169 12.08 11.88 6.21
CA THR A 169 12.70 11.87 4.87
C THR A 169 11.92 12.67 3.83
N LYS A 170 10.84 13.34 4.25
CA LYS A 170 9.88 14.06 3.40
C LYS A 170 10.51 15.11 2.48
N GLU A 171 11.62 15.71 2.88
CA GLU A 171 12.35 16.71 2.08
C GLU A 171 12.88 16.13 0.74
N SER A 172 12.98 14.80 0.61
CA SER A 172 13.44 14.14 -0.62
C SER A 172 12.37 13.23 -1.21
N GLY A 173 11.62 13.74 -2.19
CA GLY A 173 10.57 12.98 -2.87
C GLY A 173 11.07 11.69 -3.54
N LEU A 174 12.32 11.66 -4.02
CA LEU A 174 12.93 10.44 -4.59
C LEU A 174 13.18 9.37 -3.51
N ILE A 175 13.66 9.75 -2.33
CA ILE A 175 13.86 8.82 -1.22
C ILE A 175 12.52 8.24 -0.79
N VAL A 176 11.50 9.09 -0.65
CA VAL A 176 10.13 8.65 -0.33
C VAL A 176 9.62 7.67 -1.39
N LEU A 177 9.81 7.95 -2.69
CA LEU A 177 9.41 7.05 -3.78
C LEU A 177 10.08 5.66 -3.66
N LEU A 178 11.39 5.63 -3.41
CA LEU A 178 12.13 4.37 -3.27
C LEU A 178 11.66 3.58 -2.04
N LEU A 179 11.38 4.26 -0.93
CA LEU A 179 10.86 3.64 0.29
C LEU A 179 9.47 3.05 0.05
N VAL A 180 8.54 3.79 -0.54
CA VAL A 180 7.19 3.26 -0.80
C VAL A 180 7.22 2.11 -1.81
N ALA A 181 8.09 2.15 -2.82
CA ALA A 181 8.28 1.03 -3.73
C ALA A 181 8.81 -0.20 -2.98
N ALA A 182 9.84 -0.02 -2.14
CA ALA A 182 10.39 -1.10 -1.31
C ALA A 182 9.34 -1.69 -0.37
N MET A 183 8.46 -0.87 0.21
CA MET A 183 7.35 -1.31 1.05
C MET A 183 6.32 -2.13 0.26
N CYS A 184 5.96 -1.73 -0.96
CA CYS A 184 5.07 -2.50 -1.83
C CYS A 184 5.63 -3.90 -2.12
N PHE A 185 6.89 -3.98 -2.53
CA PHE A 185 7.54 -5.27 -2.80
C PHE A 185 7.76 -6.09 -1.53
N GLY A 186 8.17 -5.47 -0.43
CA GLY A 186 8.37 -6.12 0.86
C GLY A 186 7.07 -6.69 1.42
N SER A 187 5.97 -5.95 1.32
CA SER A 187 4.64 -6.42 1.72
C SER A 187 4.24 -7.67 0.92
N MET A 188 4.34 -7.63 -0.41
CA MET A 188 4.00 -8.78 -1.25
C MET A 188 4.95 -9.96 -1.09
N TYR A 189 6.22 -9.72 -0.78
CA TYR A 189 7.18 -10.76 -0.41
C TYR A 189 6.73 -11.50 0.86
N PHE A 190 6.33 -10.76 1.89
CA PHE A 190 5.85 -11.34 3.15
C PHE A 190 4.44 -11.94 3.05
N ALA A 191 3.65 -11.53 2.06
CA ALA A 191 2.34 -12.12 1.80
C ALA A 191 2.41 -13.54 1.21
N ARG A 192 3.53 -13.92 0.56
CA ARG A 192 3.70 -15.26 -0.08
C ARG A 192 3.49 -16.39 0.91
N SER A 193 2.67 -17.40 0.59
CA SER A 193 2.64 -18.66 1.35
C SER A 193 3.90 -19.48 1.13
N ASP A 194 4.47 -20.07 2.20
CA ASP A 194 5.68 -20.91 2.13
C ASP A 194 5.45 -22.29 1.48
N GLU A 195 4.21 -22.59 1.05
CA GLU A 195 3.83 -23.83 0.36
C GLU A 195 3.93 -23.77 -1.18
N ALA A 196 4.78 -22.89 -1.72
CA ALA A 196 5.00 -22.75 -3.16
C ALA A 196 6.37 -23.29 -3.61
#